data_AF-A0A4Q3C903-F1
#
_entry.id   AF-A0A4Q3C903-F1
#
_cell.length_a   1.000
_cell.length_b   1.000
_cell.length_c   1.000
_cell.angle_alpha   90.00
_cell.angle_beta   90.00
_cell.angle_gamma   90.00
#
_symmetry.space_group_name_H-M   'P 1'
#
loop_
_entity.id
_entity.type
_entity.pdbx_description
1 polymer ?
#
loop_
_entity_poly.entity_id
_entity_poly.type
_entity_poly.pdbx_seq_one_letter_code
_entity_poly.pdbx_strand_id
1 'polypeptide(L)'
;RHSALTCAKVTGIDQRAGHSQSGETGWAHIAHCALADGQAADVALGWSSDPRPVTWHGGEVTGFVGPSVKHGVRLVAAPPQAGLTQLAAPDPRDVPNNHLSYAVQWFLFAVTALVIYGLALRKRWREQD
;
A
#
# COMPACT_ATOMS: atom_id res chain seq x y z
N ARG A 1 -8.25 0.66 -14.35
CA ARG A 1 -9.68 0.83 -14.69
C ARG A 1 -10.10 2.25 -14.33
N HIS A 2 -10.70 2.99 -15.27
CA HIS A 2 -11.31 4.29 -14.96
C HIS A 2 -12.57 4.09 -14.13
N SER A 3 -12.77 4.93 -13.12
CA SER A 3 -13.92 4.88 -12.21
C SER A 3 -14.25 6.28 -11.70
N ALA A 4 -15.48 6.43 -11.23
CA ALA A 4 -15.98 7.70 -10.71
C ALA A 4 -16.76 7.44 -9.42
N LEU A 5 -16.75 8.42 -8.52
CA LEU A 5 -17.59 8.45 -7.33
C LEU A 5 -17.91 9.90 -6.96
N THR A 6 -18.98 10.12 -6.19
CA THR A 6 -19.29 11.43 -5.61
C THR A 6 -19.05 11.39 -4.11
N CYS A 7 -18.07 12.14 -3.63
CA CYS A 7 -17.81 12.32 -2.21
C CYS A 7 -18.85 13.27 -1.61
N ALA A 8 -19.89 12.72 -0.97
CA ALA A 8 -20.98 13.53 -0.42
C ALA A 8 -20.57 14.31 0.83
N LYS A 9 -19.69 13.72 1.66
CA LYS A 9 -19.12 14.39 2.82
C LYS A 9 -17.68 13.95 3.07
N VAL A 10 -16.78 14.92 3.23
CA VAL A 10 -15.40 14.65 3.67
C VAL A 10 -15.39 14.49 5.19
N THR A 11 -14.90 13.34 5.66
CA THR A 11 -14.81 13.02 7.09
C THR A 11 -13.41 13.24 7.66
N GLY A 12 -12.40 13.33 6.79
CA GLY A 12 -11.01 13.63 7.16
C GLY A 12 -10.10 13.62 5.94
N ILE A 13 -8.89 14.17 6.08
CA ILE A 13 -7.84 14.11 5.06
C ILE A 13 -6.52 13.76 5.73
N ASP A 14 -5.95 12.63 5.35
CA ASP A 14 -4.67 12.12 5.84
C ASP A 14 -3.58 12.29 4.75
N GLN A 15 -2.32 12.45 5.17
CA GLN A 15 -1.17 12.48 4.28
C GLN A 15 -0.36 11.18 4.40
N ARG A 16 0.13 10.69 3.27
CA ARG A 16 1.03 9.52 3.22
C ARG A 16 2.17 9.75 2.26
N ALA A 17 3.29 9.07 2.49
CA ALA A 17 4.37 9.04 1.53
C ALA A 17 3.85 8.54 0.17
N GLY A 18 4.26 9.22 -0.89
CA GLY A 18 3.90 8.87 -2.25
C GLY A 18 4.71 9.64 -3.28
N HIS A 19 4.50 9.29 -4.55
CA HIS A 19 5.20 9.90 -5.67
C HIS A 19 4.25 10.69 -6.56
N SER A 20 4.74 11.81 -7.09
CA SER A 20 4.06 12.51 -8.18
C SER A 20 4.09 11.64 -9.45
N GLN A 21 3.29 12.01 -10.46
CA GLN A 21 3.37 11.38 -11.78
C GLN A 21 4.76 11.54 -12.43
N SER A 22 5.52 12.59 -12.08
CA SER A 22 6.91 12.81 -12.52
C SER A 22 7.93 11.97 -11.74
N GLY A 23 7.52 11.22 -10.71
CA GLY A 23 8.40 10.37 -9.89
C GLY A 23 9.00 11.06 -8.67
N GLU A 24 8.61 12.29 -8.36
CA GLU A 24 9.12 13.04 -7.21
C GLU A 24 8.56 12.48 -5.90
N THR A 25 9.41 12.26 -4.91
CA THR A 25 9.00 11.82 -3.57
C THR A 25 8.38 12.96 -2.78
N GLY A 26 7.22 12.70 -2.18
CA GLY A 26 6.50 13.68 -1.36
C GLY A 26 5.28 13.07 -0.69
N TRP A 27 4.17 13.81 -0.68
CA TRP A 27 2.99 13.50 0.10
C TRP A 27 1.76 13.33 -0.78
N ALA A 28 1.16 12.14 -0.73
CA ALA A 28 -0.18 11.87 -1.22
C ALA A 28 -1.21 12.33 -0.20
N HIS A 29 -2.13 13.20 -0.61
CA HIS A 29 -3.26 13.62 0.23
C HIS A 29 -4.47 12.74 -0.06
N ILE A 30 -5.01 12.10 0.98
CA ILE A 30 -6.09 11.12 0.86
C ILE A 30 -7.27 11.62 1.68
N ALA A 31 -8.37 11.93 1.01
CA ALA A 31 -9.64 12.25 1.65
C ALA A 31 -10.42 10.97 1.96
N HIS A 32 -10.98 10.94 3.16
CA HIS A 32 -11.98 9.97 3.58
C HIS A 32 -13.37 10.54 3.29
N CYS A 33 -14.14 9.81 2.51
CA CYS A 33 -15.45 10.22 2.02
C CYS A 33 -16.55 9.33 2.56
N ALA A 34 -17.63 9.93 3.04
CA ALA A 34 -18.93 9.29 3.11
C ALA A 34 -19.68 9.54 1.79
N LEU A 35 -20.16 8.45 1.19
CA LEU A 35 -20.98 8.42 -0.01
C LEU A 35 -22.46 8.66 0.35
N ALA A 36 -23.29 8.95 -0.66
CA ALA A 36 -24.71 9.26 -0.46
C ALA A 36 -25.52 8.08 0.11
N ASP A 37 -25.07 6.86 -0.15
CA ASP A 37 -25.65 5.60 0.36
C ASP A 37 -25.12 5.21 1.76
N GLY A 38 -24.29 6.06 2.37
CA GLY A 38 -23.68 5.83 3.68
C GLY A 38 -22.41 4.96 3.64
N GLN A 39 -21.96 4.49 2.46
CA GLN A 39 -20.70 3.78 2.34
C GLN A 39 -19.50 4.73 2.51
N ALA A 40 -18.34 4.16 2.87
CA ALA A 40 -17.09 4.89 2.96
C ALA A 40 -16.20 4.62 1.74
N ALA A 41 -15.51 5.65 1.26
CA ALA A 41 -14.53 5.54 0.19
C ALA A 41 -13.31 6.43 0.47
N ASP A 42 -12.14 5.96 0.03
CA ASP A 42 -10.91 6.75 0.02
C ASP A 42 -10.71 7.39 -1.36
N VAL A 43 -10.39 8.68 -1.38
CA VAL A 43 -10.00 9.41 -2.58
C VAL A 43 -8.60 9.97 -2.39
N ALA A 44 -7.64 9.49 -3.17
CA ALA A 44 -6.33 10.15 -3.24
C ALA A 44 -6.46 11.37 -4.14
N LEU A 45 -6.47 12.55 -3.53
CA LEU A 45 -6.74 13.84 -4.17
C LEU A 45 -5.61 14.26 -5.12
N GLY A 46 -4.37 13.94 -4.76
CA GLY A 46 -3.19 14.35 -5.49
C GLY A 46 -1.94 14.27 -4.64
N TRP A 47 -0.88 14.92 -5.11
CA TRP A 47 0.46 14.94 -4.52
C TRP A 47 0.95 16.37 -4.28
N SER A 48 1.74 16.58 -3.23
CA SER A 48 2.54 17.78 -2.99
C SER A 48 3.87 17.45 -2.30
N SER A 49 4.85 18.33 -2.44
CA SER A 49 6.10 18.29 -1.64
C SER A 49 5.88 18.69 -0.18
N ASP A 50 4.77 19.38 0.11
CA ASP A 50 4.41 19.89 1.43
C ASP A 50 3.43 18.93 2.17
N PRO A 51 3.74 18.50 3.42
CA PRO A 51 2.83 17.66 4.21
C PRO A 51 1.64 18.39 4.83
N ARG A 52 1.57 19.73 4.75
CA ARG A 52 0.49 20.49 5.39
C ARG A 52 -0.88 20.05 4.86
N PRO A 53 -1.90 19.90 5.74
CA PRO A 53 -3.24 19.50 5.31
C PRO A 53 -3.83 20.44 4.27
N VAL A 54 -4.38 19.86 3.20
CA VAL A 54 -5.19 20.60 2.23
C VAL A 54 -6.64 20.68 2.67
N THR A 55 -7.35 21.69 2.17
CA THR A 55 -8.81 21.79 2.33
C THR A 55 -9.50 21.34 1.05
N TRP A 56 -10.44 20.40 1.19
CA TRP A 56 -11.28 19.94 0.10
C TRP A 56 -12.66 19.55 0.66
N HIS A 57 -13.74 19.92 -0.03
CA HIS A 57 -15.11 19.83 0.50
C HIS A 57 -15.92 18.66 -0.05
N GLY A 58 -15.34 17.84 -0.93
CA GLY A 58 -16.06 16.77 -1.62
C GLY A 58 -16.49 17.17 -3.02
N GLY A 59 -17.35 16.35 -3.61
CA GLY A 59 -17.81 16.49 -5.00
C GLY A 59 -17.56 15.25 -5.86
N GLU A 60 -17.88 15.38 -7.15
CA GLU A 60 -17.64 14.33 -8.13
C GLU A 60 -16.13 14.19 -8.40
N VAL A 61 -15.64 12.96 -8.38
CA VAL A 61 -14.24 12.63 -8.65
C VAL A 61 -14.18 11.49 -9.64
N THR A 62 -13.42 11.69 -10.71
CA THR A 62 -13.05 10.67 -11.68
C THR A 62 -11.59 10.29 -11.52
N GLY A 63 -11.24 9.06 -11.89
CA GLY A 63 -9.85 8.66 -11.89
C GLY A 63 -9.69 7.14 -12.00
N PHE A 64 -8.70 6.61 -11.29
CA PHE A 64 -8.31 5.20 -11.40
C PHE A 64 -8.39 4.51 -10.05
N VAL A 65 -8.87 3.27 -10.03
CA VAL A 65 -8.87 2.46 -8.81
C VAL A 65 -7.46 1.95 -8.53
N GLY A 66 -7.01 2.17 -7.29
CA GLY A 66 -5.75 1.65 -6.76
C GLY A 66 -5.95 0.94 -5.42
N PRO A 67 -4.93 0.20 -4.95
CA PRO A 67 -4.97 -0.39 -3.61
C PRO A 67 -5.00 0.70 -2.53
N SER A 68 -5.80 0.47 -1.48
CA SER A 68 -5.78 1.24 -0.23
C SER A 68 -5.41 0.33 0.93
N VAL A 69 -4.65 0.86 1.88
CA VAL A 69 -4.27 0.13 3.11
C VAL A 69 -5.46 -0.03 4.06
N LYS A 70 -6.41 0.92 4.11
CA LYS A 70 -7.53 0.89 5.08
C LYS A 70 -8.77 0.17 4.53
N HIS A 71 -9.21 0.53 3.32
CA HIS A 71 -10.51 0.10 2.77
C HIS A 71 -10.38 -0.82 1.54
N GLY A 72 -9.23 -1.47 1.36
CA GLY A 72 -8.94 -2.37 0.24
C GLY A 72 -8.63 -1.63 -1.08
N VAL A 73 -9.45 -0.64 -1.44
CA VAL A 73 -9.25 0.18 -2.65
C VAL A 73 -9.45 1.67 -2.37
N ARG A 74 -8.80 2.52 -3.16
CA ARG A 74 -8.99 3.97 -3.22
C ARG A 74 -9.17 4.42 -4.66
N LEU A 75 -9.86 5.53 -4.87
CA LEU A 75 -9.88 6.22 -6.16
C LEU A 75 -8.74 7.24 -6.19
N VAL A 76 -7.79 7.08 -7.10
CA VAL A 76 -6.76 8.09 -7.38
C VAL A 76 -7.34 9.09 -8.36
N ALA A 77 -7.53 10.34 -7.92
CA ALA A 77 -8.14 11.39 -8.71
C ALA A 77 -7.28 11.72 -9.94
N ALA A 78 -7.94 11.78 -11.10
CA ALA A 78 -7.38 12.26 -12.36
C ALA A 78 -8.53 12.96 -13.11
N PRO A 79 -8.57 14.32 -13.13
CA PRO A 79 -7.51 15.25 -12.71
C PRO A 79 -7.33 15.35 -11.18
N PRO A 80 -6.16 15.84 -10.70
CA PRO A 80 -5.93 16.03 -9.28
C PRO A 80 -6.85 17.12 -8.73
N GLN A 81 -7.11 17.05 -7.43
CA GLN A 81 -8.04 17.92 -6.70
C GLN A 81 -7.29 18.85 -5.75
N ALA A 82 -8.00 19.86 -5.21
CA ALA A 82 -7.49 20.76 -4.17
C ALA A 82 -6.17 21.49 -4.52
N GLY A 83 -5.94 21.77 -5.81
CA GLY A 83 -4.73 22.46 -6.28
C GLY A 83 -3.44 21.62 -6.21
N LEU A 84 -3.58 20.30 -6.03
CA LEU A 84 -2.46 19.36 -5.95
C LEU A 84 -1.94 18.97 -7.34
N THR A 85 -0.73 18.43 -7.38
CA THR A 85 -0.17 17.79 -8.59
C THR A 85 -0.72 16.36 -8.74
N GLN A 86 -0.67 15.81 -9.95
CA GLN A 86 -1.10 14.44 -10.21
C GLN A 86 -0.28 13.44 -9.38
N LEU A 87 -0.97 12.65 -8.57
CA LEU A 87 -0.38 11.50 -7.89
C LEU A 87 -0.07 10.40 -8.90
N ALA A 88 1.05 9.71 -8.73
CA ALA A 88 1.40 8.55 -9.54
C ALA A 88 0.27 7.52 -9.56
N ALA A 89 0.06 6.90 -10.73
CA ALA A 89 -0.84 5.77 -10.84
C ALA A 89 -0.28 4.58 -10.04
N PRO A 90 -1.15 3.71 -9.49
CA PRO A 90 -0.69 2.49 -8.83
C PRO A 90 0.13 1.62 -9.79
N ASP A 91 1.36 1.30 -9.41
CA ASP A 91 2.23 0.40 -10.17
C ASP A 91 2.40 -0.92 -9.41
N PRO A 92 2.09 -2.08 -10.03
CA PRO A 92 2.36 -3.39 -9.42
C PRO A 92 3.83 -3.61 -9.03
N ARG A 93 4.77 -2.91 -9.68
CA ARG A 93 6.20 -2.98 -9.38
C ARG A 93 6.58 -2.36 -8.03
N ASP A 94 5.72 -1.53 -7.45
CA ASP A 94 5.94 -0.95 -6.12
C ASP A 94 5.71 -1.96 -4.99
N VAL A 95 5.14 -3.13 -5.29
CA VAL A 95 4.98 -4.22 -4.33
C VAL A 95 6.31 -4.97 -4.20
N PRO A 96 6.94 -5.03 -3.00
CA PRO A 96 8.21 -5.72 -2.83
C PRO A 96 8.12 -7.21 -3.17
N ASN A 97 8.99 -7.71 -4.06
CA ASN A 97 9.11 -9.13 -4.36
C ASN A 97 10.16 -9.78 -3.45
N ASN A 98 9.74 -10.21 -2.26
CA ASN A 98 10.61 -10.83 -1.24
C ASN A 98 10.51 -12.37 -1.20
N HIS A 99 9.85 -12.99 -2.18
CA HIS A 99 9.59 -14.43 -2.21
C HIS A 99 10.87 -15.27 -2.22
N LEU A 100 11.89 -14.84 -2.96
CA LEU A 100 13.17 -15.55 -3.03
C LEU A 100 13.87 -15.58 -1.65
N SER A 101 13.91 -14.44 -0.96
CA SER A 101 14.53 -14.34 0.37
C SER A 101 13.86 -15.28 1.37
N TYR A 102 12.52 -15.34 1.32
CA TYR A 102 11.75 -16.25 2.17
C TYR A 102 11.99 -17.73 1.81
N ALA A 103 12.10 -18.05 0.52
CA ALA A 103 12.45 -19.41 0.09
C ALA A 103 13.82 -19.83 0.63
N VAL A 104 14.85 -18.98 0.50
CA VAL A 104 16.19 -19.23 1.04
C VAL A 104 16.14 -19.45 2.55
N GLN A 105 15.38 -18.64 3.28
CA GLN A 105 15.19 -18.78 4.72
C GLN A 105 14.67 -20.17 5.10
N TRP A 106 13.66 -20.69 4.39
CA TRP A 106 13.15 -22.04 4.64
C TRP A 106 14.17 -23.14 4.41
N PHE A 107 14.99 -23.03 3.36
CA PHE A 107 16.05 -24.00 3.12
C PHE A 107 17.12 -23.95 4.22
N LEU A 108 17.49 -22.76 4.70
CA LEU A 108 18.42 -22.64 5.83
C LEU A 108 17.87 -23.28 7.11
N PHE A 109 16.58 -23.12 7.39
CA PHE A 109 15.93 -23.79 8.53
C PHE A 109 15.93 -25.31 8.37
N ALA A 110 15.57 -25.81 7.19
CA ALA A 110 15.59 -27.24 6.89
C ALA A 110 17.00 -27.84 7.04
N VAL A 111 18.03 -27.17 6.50
CA VAL A 111 19.43 -27.60 6.63
C VAL A 111 19.86 -27.61 8.10
N THR A 112 19.51 -26.58 8.87
CA THR A 112 19.82 -26.51 10.31
C THR A 112 19.17 -27.68 11.07
N ALA A 113 17.90 -27.96 10.78
CA ALA A 113 17.18 -29.09 11.38
C ALA A 113 17.84 -30.43 11.03
N LEU A 114 18.24 -30.63 9.77
CA LEU A 114 18.95 -31.82 9.33
C LEU A 114 20.31 -31.99 10.03
N VAL A 115 21.06 -30.91 10.22
CA VAL A 115 22.34 -30.92 10.95
C VAL A 115 22.12 -31.36 12.40
N ILE A 116 21.17 -30.73 13.10
CA ILE A 116 20.84 -31.08 14.50
C ILE A 116 20.41 -32.54 14.60
N TYR A 117 19.52 -32.98 13.71
CA TYR A 117 19.05 -34.36 13.69
C TYR A 117 20.18 -35.35 13.41
N GLY A 118 21.07 -35.05 12.46
CA GLY A 118 22.26 -35.85 12.18
C GLY A 118 23.22 -35.95 13.37
N LEU A 119 23.44 -34.85 14.09
CA LEU A 119 24.23 -34.85 15.32
C LEU A 119 23.57 -35.68 16.43
N ALA A 120 22.25 -35.60 16.57
CA ALA A 120 21.48 -36.39 17.52
C ALA A 120 21.57 -37.89 17.23
N LEU A 121 21.44 -38.30 15.96
CA LEU A 121 21.62 -39.69 15.54
C LEU A 121 23.04 -40.19 15.82
N ARG A 122 24.07 -39.40 15.48
CA ARG A 122 25.47 -39.74 15.73
C ARG A 122 25.75 -39.92 17.23
N LYS A 123 25.18 -39.06 18.07
CA LYS A 123 25.28 -39.19 19.53
C LYS A 123 24.67 -40.52 20.00
N ARG A 124 23.45 -40.82 19.54
CA ARG A 124 22.72 -42.05 19.93
C ARG A 124 23.48 -43.33 19.57
N TRP A 125 24.09 -43.41 18.38
CA TRP A 125 24.83 -44.62 17.99
C TRP A 125 26.08 -44.86 18.85
N ARG A 126 26.80 -43.80 19.23
CA ARG A 126 27.97 -43.90 20.10
C ARG A 126 27.68 -44.29 21.56
N GLU A 127 26.43 -44.15 21.99
CA GLU A 127 25.98 -44.55 23.34
C GLU A 127 25.51 -46.02 23.37
N GLN A 128 25.32 -46.66 22.20
CA GLN A 128 24.90 -48.05 22.09
C GLN A 128 26.05 -49.03 21.82
N ASP A 129 27.21 -48.53 21.37
CA ASP A 129 28.49 -49.25 21.32
C ASP A 129 29.21 -49.21 22.68
#